data_AF-A0A355U5S1-F1
#
_entry.id   AF-A0A355U5S1-F1
#
_cell.length_a   1.000
_cell.length_b   1.000
_cell.length_c   1.000
_cell.angle_alpha   90.00
_cell.angle_beta   90.00
_cell.angle_gamma   90.00
#
_symmetry.space_group_name_H-M   'P 1'
#
loop_
_entity.id
_entity.type
_entity.pdbx_description
1 polymer ?
#
loop_
_entity_poly.entity_id
_entity_poly.type
_entity_poly.pdbx_seq_one_letter_code
_entity_poly.pdbx_strand_id
1 'polypeptide(L)'
;MEDSSAFIEKMLELGIGMSMIKQVPDIMSGCLSSQNSVQHQVPPSPVQQLTYLVVDGTQAGPFNNDELVKLIQNDLLKSDTLVWKEGFPDWKAASSVPEINKLFVVAKIK
;
A
#
# COMPACT_ATOMS: atom_id res chain seq x y z
N MET A 1 -17.56 -27.34 -1.44
CA MET A 1 -16.42 -26.65 -0.79
C MET A 1 -15.37 -26.52 -1.88
N GLU A 2 -15.70 -25.73 -2.90
CA GLU A 2 -15.02 -25.72 -4.21
C GLU A 2 -14.97 -24.28 -4.74
N ASP A 3 -14.12 -23.43 -4.14
CA ASP A 3 -13.89 -22.07 -4.67
C ASP A 3 -12.40 -21.66 -4.58
N SER A 4 -11.50 -22.60 -4.29
CA SER A 4 -10.06 -22.32 -4.13
C SER A 4 -9.21 -22.64 -5.38
N SER A 5 -9.80 -23.26 -6.40
CA SER A 5 -9.11 -23.64 -7.65
C SER A 5 -9.10 -22.53 -8.70
N ALA A 6 -10.15 -21.70 -8.78
CA ALA A 6 -10.27 -20.65 -9.80
C ALA A 6 -9.36 -19.42 -9.57
N PHE A 7 -8.83 -19.25 -8.35
CA PHE A 7 -7.91 -18.15 -8.02
C PHE A 7 -6.44 -18.49 -8.32
N ILE A 8 -6.07 -19.77 -8.28
CA ILE A 8 -4.70 -20.21 -8.51
C ILE A 8 -4.34 -20.17 -10.01
N GLU A 9 -5.32 -20.34 -10.90
CA GLU A 9 -5.07 -20.33 -12.36
C GLU A 9 -4.86 -18.92 -12.93
N LYS A 10 -5.41 -17.88 -12.28
CA LYS A 10 -5.20 -16.49 -12.69
C LYS A 10 -3.85 -15.90 -12.25
N MET A 11 -3.11 -16.63 -11.41
CA MET A 11 -1.76 -16.25 -10.94
C MET A 11 -0.63 -16.88 -11.79
N LEU A 12 -0.96 -17.79 -12.72
CA LEU A 12 -0.01 -18.42 -13.64
C LEU A 12 0.13 -17.65 -14.98
N GLU A 13 -0.76 -16.70 -15.25
CA GLU A 13 -0.82 -15.99 -16.54
C GLU A 13 -0.07 -14.64 -16.55
N LEU A 14 0.26 -14.07 -15.38
CA LEU A 14 1.12 -12.89 -15.28
C LEU A 14 2.60 -13.34 -15.23
N GLY A 15 3.15 -13.57 -16.41
CA GLY A 15 4.45 -14.18 -16.66
C GLY A 15 5.63 -13.60 -15.86
N ILE A 16 6.00 -14.31 -14.80
CA ILE A 16 7.33 -14.23 -14.18
C ILE A 16 8.10 -15.43 -14.73
N GLY A 17 8.96 -15.16 -15.72
CA GLY A 17 9.85 -16.14 -16.35
C GLY A 17 10.83 -16.75 -15.36
N MET A 18 10.42 -17.85 -14.71
CA MET A 18 11.29 -18.69 -13.88
C MET A 18 11.96 -19.84 -14.67
N SER A 19 11.91 -19.79 -16.00
CA SER A 19 12.56 -20.76 -16.87
C SER A 19 14.01 -20.38 -17.15
N MET A 20 14.91 -20.50 -16.16
CA MET A 20 16.37 -20.53 -16.38
C MET A 20 17.16 -20.92 -15.10
N ILE A 21 16.78 -22.01 -14.42
CA ILE A 21 17.64 -22.60 -13.38
C ILE A 21 18.10 -23.99 -13.82
N LYS A 22 19.19 -24.00 -14.59
CA LYS A 22 20.13 -25.14 -14.56
C LYS A 22 21.56 -24.84 -15.02
N GLN A 23 22.00 -23.57 -15.15
CA GLN A 23 23.36 -23.31 -15.64
C GLN A 23 23.87 -21.87 -15.48
N VAL A 24 23.85 -21.25 -14.28
CA VAL A 24 24.70 -20.05 -14.10
C VAL A 24 25.35 -19.91 -12.71
N PRO A 25 26.37 -20.73 -12.39
CA PRO A 25 27.22 -20.56 -11.21
C PRO A 25 28.31 -19.47 -11.34
N ASP A 26 28.47 -18.80 -12.49
CA ASP A 26 29.63 -17.93 -12.78
C ASP A 26 29.34 -16.41 -12.79
N ILE A 27 28.07 -15.97 -12.84
CA ILE A 27 27.70 -14.53 -12.83
C ILE A 27 27.74 -13.88 -11.43
N MET A 28 27.97 -14.65 -10.37
CA MET A 28 28.02 -14.10 -9.00
C MET A 28 29.39 -13.49 -8.63
N SER A 29 30.46 -13.78 -9.38
CA SER A 29 31.81 -13.27 -9.09
C SER A 29 32.17 -11.96 -9.80
N GLY A 30 31.30 -11.43 -10.68
CA GLY A 30 31.57 -10.25 -11.51
C GLY A 30 31.09 -8.90 -10.95
N CYS A 31 30.29 -8.86 -9.88
CA CYS A 31 29.69 -7.60 -9.39
C CYS A 31 30.41 -6.96 -8.18
N LEU A 32 31.52 -7.56 -7.70
CA LEU A 32 32.20 -7.11 -6.47
C LEU A 32 33.54 -6.38 -6.71
N SER A 33 33.86 -6.00 -7.95
CA SER A 33 35.11 -5.34 -8.29
C SER A 33 34.93 -4.12 -9.21
N SER A 34 34.44 -3.01 -8.63
CA SER A 34 34.71 -1.61 -9.03
C SER A 34 34.04 -0.69 -8.01
N GLN A 35 34.74 -0.20 -6.99
CA GLN A 35 35.62 0.97 -7.03
C GLN A 35 34.88 2.29 -7.33
N ASN A 36 34.64 3.04 -6.25
CA ASN A 36 34.61 4.51 -6.19
C ASN A 36 33.59 5.24 -7.10
N SER A 37 32.33 5.28 -6.66
CA SER A 37 31.43 6.41 -6.91
C SER A 37 30.51 6.59 -5.71
N VAL A 38 30.41 7.85 -5.27
CA VAL A 38 29.41 8.37 -4.34
C VAL A 38 28.11 7.60 -4.43
N GLN A 39 27.67 7.01 -3.31
CA GLN A 39 26.35 6.44 -3.17
C GLN A 39 25.31 7.51 -3.52
N HIS A 40 24.85 7.54 -4.77
CA HIS A 40 23.51 7.99 -5.09
C HIS A 40 22.58 6.92 -4.56
N GLN A 41 22.37 6.97 -3.25
CA GLN A 41 21.19 6.44 -2.59
C GLN A 41 20.04 7.00 -3.41
N VAL A 42 19.34 6.14 -4.17
CA VAL A 42 18.06 6.53 -4.75
C VAL A 42 17.27 7.14 -3.59
N PRO A 43 16.91 8.43 -3.64
CA PRO A 43 16.21 9.04 -2.52
C PRO A 43 14.98 8.17 -2.25
N PRO A 44 14.73 7.75 -1.00
CA PRO A 44 13.51 7.03 -0.69
C PRO A 44 12.38 7.90 -1.23
N SER A 45 11.66 7.37 -2.22
CA SER A 45 10.50 8.06 -2.75
C SER A 45 9.62 8.42 -1.55
N PRO A 46 9.10 9.65 -1.47
CA PRO A 46 8.26 10.02 -0.34
C PRO A 46 7.15 8.99 -0.24
N VAL A 47 7.17 8.20 0.83
CA VAL A 47 6.12 7.23 1.12
C VAL A 47 4.83 8.02 1.19
N GLN A 48 4.04 7.98 0.13
CA GLN A 48 2.73 8.59 0.16
C GLN A 48 1.98 7.86 1.27
N GLN A 49 1.38 8.59 2.21
CA GLN A 49 0.62 7.99 3.30
C GLN A 49 -0.67 7.38 2.75
N LEU A 50 -0.54 6.19 2.17
CA LEU A 50 -1.64 5.39 1.66
C LEU A 50 -2.49 4.95 2.85
N THR A 51 -3.76 5.34 2.84
CA THR A 51 -4.72 5.05 3.89
C THR A 51 -5.82 4.12 3.39
N TYR A 52 -6.11 3.06 4.13
CA TYR A 52 -7.19 2.13 3.85
C TYR A 52 -8.35 2.36 4.82
N LEU A 53 -9.56 2.13 4.36
CA LEU A 53 -10.81 2.33 5.08
C LEU A 53 -11.68 1.09 4.98
N VAL A 54 -12.59 0.89 5.93
CA VAL A 54 -13.69 -0.07 5.80
C VAL A 54 -14.99 0.71 5.62
N VAL A 55 -15.55 0.66 4.42
CA VAL A 55 -16.83 1.30 4.08
C VAL A 55 -17.85 0.19 3.86
N ASP A 56 -18.93 0.19 4.64
CA ASP A 56 -19.99 -0.84 4.57
C ASP A 56 -19.47 -2.28 4.70
N GLY A 57 -18.48 -2.49 5.57
CA GLY A 57 -17.86 -3.82 5.77
C GLY A 57 -16.88 -4.24 4.67
N THR A 58 -16.70 -3.43 3.63
CA THR A 58 -15.74 -3.69 2.55
C THR A 58 -14.51 -2.80 2.69
N GLN A 59 -13.32 -3.39 2.60
CA GLN A 59 -12.08 -2.63 2.57
C GLN A 59 -11.96 -1.84 1.26
N ALA A 60 -11.74 -0.54 1.38
CA ALA A 60 -11.55 0.39 0.28
C ALA A 60 -10.21 1.14 0.46
N GLY A 61 -9.53 1.42 -0.64
CA GLY A 61 -8.27 2.15 -0.67
C GLY A 61 -7.22 1.48 -1.57
N PRO A 62 -5.99 2.00 -1.58
CA PRO A 62 -5.48 3.09 -0.74
C PRO A 62 -5.94 4.48 -1.21
N PHE A 63 -6.30 5.34 -0.26
CA PHE A 63 -6.69 6.73 -0.49
C PHE A 63 -5.61 7.69 -0.01
N ASN A 64 -5.49 8.81 -0.72
CA ASN A 64 -4.67 9.96 -0.34
C ASN A 64 -5.50 10.97 0.47
N ASN A 65 -4.85 11.93 1.13
CA ASN A 65 -5.54 12.94 1.97
C ASN A 65 -6.67 13.69 1.24
N ASP A 66 -6.47 14.05 -0.03
CA ASP A 66 -7.50 14.72 -0.84
C ASP A 66 -8.75 13.85 -1.04
N GLU A 67 -8.56 12.56 -1.32
CA GLU A 67 -9.64 11.60 -1.48
C GLU A 67 -10.35 11.36 -0.14
N LEU A 68 -9.61 11.26 0.96
CA LEU A 68 -10.17 11.16 2.30
C LEU A 68 -11.07 12.36 2.64
N VAL A 69 -10.66 13.58 2.30
CA VAL A 69 -11.48 14.79 2.48
C VAL A 69 -12.80 14.68 1.70
N LYS A 70 -12.75 14.23 0.45
CA LYS A 70 -13.98 13.99 -0.35
C LYS A 70 -14.86 12.92 0.30
N LEU A 71 -14.29 11.82 0.80
CA LEU A 71 -15.05 10.76 1.46
C LEU A 71 -15.74 11.26 2.75
N ILE A 72 -15.08 12.14 3.50
CA ILE A 72 -15.66 12.80 4.67
C ILE A 72 -16.84 13.70 4.24
N GLN A 73 -16.68 14.45 3.15
CA GLN A 73 -17.75 15.31 2.61
C GLN A 73 -18.95 14.53 2.08
N ASN A 74 -18.74 13.31 1.59
CA ASN A 74 -19.78 12.41 1.12
C ASN A 74 -20.39 11.54 2.24
N ASP A 75 -20.02 11.77 3.51
CA ASP A 75 -20.46 10.97 4.66
C ASP A 75 -20.09 9.48 4.56
N LEU A 76 -19.14 9.11 3.69
CA LEU A 76 -18.63 7.75 3.53
C LEU A 76 -17.56 7.41 4.58
N LEU A 77 -16.83 8.42 5.04
CA LEU A 77 -15.85 8.31 6.11
C LEU A 77 -16.36 9.04 7.34
N LYS A 78 -16.67 8.30 8.40
CA LYS A 78 -17.18 8.80 9.69
C LYS A 78 -16.17 8.53 10.80
N SER A 79 -16.38 9.16 11.96
CA SER A 79 -15.52 9.00 13.14
C SER A 79 -15.38 7.54 13.61
N ASP A 80 -16.40 6.72 13.35
CA ASP A 80 -16.46 5.29 13.67
C ASP A 80 -15.85 4.38 12.58
N THR A 81 -15.61 4.91 11.38
CA THR A 81 -15.03 4.15 10.26
C THR A 81 -13.68 3.58 10.66
N LEU A 82 -13.46 2.29 10.39
CA LEU A 82 -12.17 1.65 10.61
C LEU A 82 -11.18 2.11 9.54
N VAL A 83 -10.01 2.54 10.00
CA VAL A 83 -8.92 3.07 9.19
C VAL A 83 -7.66 2.29 9.50
N TRP A 84 -6.93 1.91 8.47
CA TRP A 84 -5.63 1.27 8.60
C TRP A 84 -4.62 1.94 7.68
N LYS A 85 -3.38 1.98 8.14
CA LYS A 85 -2.25 2.57 7.43
C LYS A 85 -1.04 1.68 7.58
N GLU A 86 -0.12 1.79 6.64
CA GLU A 86 1.16 1.09 6.75
C GLU A 86 1.86 1.47 8.07
N GLY A 87 2.29 0.45 8.81
CA GLY A 87 2.88 0.60 10.15
C GLY A 87 1.89 0.55 11.32
N PHE A 88 0.58 0.42 11.08
CA PHE A 88 -0.38 0.15 12.15
C PHE A 88 -0.49 -1.36 12.43
N PRO A 89 -0.51 -1.78 13.71
CA PRO A 89 -0.64 -3.19 14.07
C PRO A 89 -2.05 -3.75 13.80
N ASP A 90 -3.07 -2.89 13.82
CA ASP A 90 -4.47 -3.26 13.63
C ASP A 90 -5.28 -2.05 13.09
N TRP A 91 -6.51 -2.30 12.67
CA TRP A 91 -7.47 -1.27 12.26
C TRP A 91 -7.83 -0.38 13.45
N LYS A 92 -7.92 0.93 13.21
CA LYS A 92 -8.28 1.91 14.24
C LYS A 92 -9.44 2.76 13.78
N ALA A 93 -10.35 3.09 14.70
CA ALA A 93 -11.40 4.05 14.40
C ALA A 93 -10.80 5.39 13.91
N ALA A 94 -11.43 6.00 12.90
CA ALA A 94 -10.99 7.26 12.31
C ALA A 94 -10.81 8.36 13.37
N SER A 95 -11.67 8.37 14.39
CA SER A 95 -11.58 9.30 15.53
C SER A 95 -10.32 9.11 16.38
N SER A 96 -9.78 7.89 16.46
CA SER A 96 -8.54 7.59 17.18
C SER A 96 -7.29 7.96 16.39
N VAL A 97 -7.42 8.28 15.09
CA VAL A 97 -6.29 8.65 14.23
C VAL A 97 -6.22 10.18 14.14
N PRO A 98 -5.22 10.83 14.79
CA PRO A 98 -5.12 12.30 14.80
C PRO A 98 -4.99 12.90 13.41
N GLU A 99 -4.38 12.18 12.48
CA GLU A 99 -4.23 12.60 11.08
C GLU A 99 -5.59 12.70 10.37
N ILE A 100 -6.48 11.72 10.58
CA ILE A 100 -7.84 11.73 10.02
C ILE A 100 -8.70 12.78 10.73
N ASN A 101 -8.53 12.96 12.04
CA ASN A 101 -9.18 14.05 12.78
C ASN A 101 -8.86 15.44 12.20
N LYS A 102 -7.61 15.68 11.78
CA LYS A 102 -7.26 16.91 11.06
C LYS A 102 -8.01 17.03 9.74
N LEU A 103 -8.16 15.94 8.99
CA LEU A 103 -8.93 15.94 7.74
C LEU A 103 -10.42 16.21 7.97
N PHE A 104 -11.01 15.71 9.05
CA PHE A 104 -12.40 16.03 9.43
C PHE A 104 -12.62 17.52 9.67
N VAL A 105 -11.65 18.18 10.30
CA VAL A 105 -11.69 19.64 10.50
C VAL A 105 -11.58 20.35 9.17
N VAL A 106 -10.60 19.99 8.33
CA VAL A 106 -10.40 20.60 7.00
C VAL A 106 -11.63 20.43 6.10
N ALA A 107 -12.24 19.23 6.09
CA ALA A 107 -13.40 18.92 5.28
C ALA A 107 -14.66 19.74 5.66
N LYS A 108 -14.79 20.11 6.94
CA LYS A 108 -15.92 20.90 7.47
C LYS A 108 -15.80 22.41 7.28
N ILE A 109 -14.63 22.92 6.86
CA ILE A 109 -14.38 24.37 6.74
C ILE A 109 -14.81 24.92 5.37
N LYS A 110 -15.34 24.08 4.47
CA LYS A 110 -15.77 24.48 3.13
C LYS A 110 -17.29 24.53 3.02
#